data_AF-A0A7R9MPA0-F1
#
_entry.id   AF-A0A7R9MPA0-F1
#
_cell.length_a   1.000
_cell.length_b   1.000
_cell.length_c   1.000
_cell.angle_alpha   90.00
_cell.angle_beta   90.00
_cell.angle_gamma   90.00
#
_symmetry.space_group_name_H-M   'P 1'
#
loop_
_entity.id
_entity.type
_entity.pdbx_description
1 polymer ?
#
loop_
_entity_poly.entity_id
_entity_poly.type
_entity_poly.pdbx_seq_one_letter_code
_entity_poly.pdbx_strand_id
1 'polypeptide(L)'
;MSVWAQLQELPEEAQQQVHQTYGEQFPIEVRCALAQWIEEKPWKDLDADNPQHEAYASTLVSALISEIEVKANATENFVTKFKLTQSAQNFRLNYSHNP
;
A
#
# COMPACT_ATOMS: atom_id res chain seq x y z
N MET A 1 15.35 -0.45 -9.38
CA MET A 1 14.22 0.48 -9.63
C MET A 1 12.94 -0.28 -9.33
N SER A 2 11.99 0.33 -8.64
CA SER A 2 10.71 -0.31 -8.35
C SER A 2 9.92 -0.53 -9.65
N VAL A 3 9.03 -1.53 -9.66
CA VAL A 3 8.03 -1.75 -10.72
C VAL A 3 7.15 -0.50 -10.87
N TRP A 4 6.87 0.20 -9.76
CA TRP A 4 6.16 1.47 -9.79
C TRP A 4 6.88 2.55 -10.62
N ALA A 5 8.21 2.63 -10.55
CA ALA A 5 8.96 3.59 -11.36
C ALA A 5 8.85 3.27 -12.86
N GLN A 6 8.88 1.98 -13.22
CA GLN A 6 8.70 1.53 -14.61
C GLN A 6 7.29 1.84 -15.13
N LEU A 7 6.28 1.75 -14.26
CA LEU A 7 4.90 2.08 -14.60
C LEU A 7 4.74 3.56 -15.01
N GLN A 8 5.50 4.46 -14.40
CA GLN A 8 5.47 5.90 -14.74
C GLN A 8 6.05 6.19 -16.13
N GLU A 9 6.78 5.25 -16.72
CA GLU A 9 7.35 5.36 -18.07
C GLU A 9 6.40 4.81 -19.16
N LEU A 10 5.29 4.18 -18.76
CA LEU A 10 4.31 3.63 -19.70
C LEU A 10 3.52 4.74 -20.42
N PRO A 11 2.92 4.45 -21.60
CA PRO A 11 1.97 5.35 -22.25
C PRO A 11 0.81 5.74 -21.32
N GLU A 12 0.26 6.93 -21.51
CA GLU A 12 -0.79 7.47 -20.64
C GLU A 12 -2.01 6.54 -20.57
N GLU A 13 -2.41 5.91 -21.67
CA GLU A 13 -3.54 4.98 -21.68
C GLU A 13 -3.29 3.77 -20.74
N ALA A 14 -2.05 3.28 -20.68
CA ALA A 14 -1.66 2.20 -19.80
C ALA A 14 -1.61 2.66 -18.34
N GLN A 15 -1.13 3.88 -18.06
CA GLN A 15 -1.15 4.44 -16.71
C GLN A 15 -2.59 4.60 -16.19
N GLN A 16 -3.51 5.07 -17.03
CA GLN A 16 -4.92 5.21 -16.68
C GLN A 16 -5.56 3.87 -16.33
N GLN A 17 -5.24 2.80 -17.06
CA GLN A 17 -5.71 1.45 -16.74
C GLN A 17 -5.23 1.00 -15.35
N VAL A 18 -3.97 1.26 -15.01
CA VAL A 18 -3.46 0.91 -13.68
C VAL A 18 -4.09 1.79 -12.59
N HIS A 19 -4.31 3.07 -12.84
CA HIS A 19 -5.01 3.95 -11.89
C HIS A 19 -6.41 3.44 -11.53
N GLN A 20 -7.13 2.85 -12.49
CA GLN A 20 -8.46 2.27 -12.25
C GLN A 20 -8.47 1.06 -11.31
N THR A 21 -7.31 0.44 -11.06
CA THR A 21 -7.18 -0.68 -10.11
C THR A 21 -7.09 -0.23 -8.65
N TYR A 22 -6.80 1.06 -8.40
CA TYR A 22 -6.72 1.63 -7.06
C TYR A 22 -8.05 2.26 -6.66
N GLY A 23 -8.45 2.01 -5.42
CA GLY A 23 -9.71 2.50 -4.86
C GLY A 23 -9.57 2.86 -3.39
N GLU A 24 -10.70 3.09 -2.71
CA GLU A 24 -10.71 3.50 -1.30
C GLU A 24 -10.07 2.48 -0.36
N GLN A 25 -10.13 1.20 -0.71
CA GLN A 25 -9.53 0.10 0.06
C GLN A 25 -8.00 0.10 0.00
N PHE A 26 -7.41 0.59 -1.10
CA PHE A 26 -5.97 0.67 -1.29
C PHE A 26 -5.62 1.90 -2.15
N PRO A 27 -5.36 3.07 -1.52
CA PRO A 27 -5.09 4.30 -2.23
C PRO A 27 -3.78 4.27 -3.02
N ILE A 28 -3.77 4.92 -4.18
CA ILE A 28 -2.60 5.00 -5.06
C ILE A 28 -1.42 5.71 -4.39
N GLU A 29 -1.68 6.63 -3.46
CA GLU A 29 -0.63 7.33 -2.72
C GLU A 29 0.17 6.39 -1.82
N VAL A 30 -0.50 5.39 -1.22
CA VAL A 30 0.16 4.34 -0.43
C VAL A 30 1.01 3.47 -1.34
N ARG A 31 0.46 3.05 -2.50
CA ARG A 31 1.21 2.28 -3.50
C ARG A 31 2.50 2.98 -3.94
N CYS A 32 2.41 4.28 -4.18
CA CYS A 32 3.52 5.11 -4.64
C CYS A 32 4.56 5.31 -3.52
N ALA A 33 4.12 5.77 -2.35
CA ALA A 33 5.02 6.11 -1.24
C ALA A 33 5.77 4.89 -0.65
N LEU A 34 5.17 3.71 -0.75
CA LEU A 34 5.72 2.45 -0.25
C LEU A 34 6.11 1.48 -1.37
N ALA A 35 6.33 1.97 -2.60
CA ALA A 35 6.51 1.11 -3.76
C ALA A 35 7.55 0.00 -3.56
N GLN A 36 8.74 0.37 -3.07
CA GLN A 36 9.81 -0.58 -2.80
C GLN A 36 9.43 -1.57 -1.68
N TRP A 37 8.90 -1.07 -0.56
CA TRP A 37 8.53 -1.92 0.58
C TRP A 37 7.47 -2.95 0.20
N ILE A 38 6.47 -2.55 -0.60
CA ILE A 38 5.42 -3.44 -1.10
C ILE A 38 6.04 -4.50 -1.99
N GLU A 39 6.88 -4.11 -2.96
CA GLU A 39 7.43 -5.03 -3.96
C GLU A 39 8.41 -6.07 -3.38
N GLU A 40 8.96 -5.82 -2.19
CA GLU A 40 9.82 -6.77 -1.47
C GLU A 40 9.06 -7.90 -0.76
N LYS A 41 7.73 -7.83 -0.66
CA LYS A 41 6.95 -8.84 0.07
C LYS A 41 6.65 -10.07 -0.79
N PRO A 42 6.63 -11.28 -0.19
CA PRO A 42 6.36 -12.51 -0.91
C PRO A 42 4.85 -12.71 -1.14
N TRP A 43 4.20 -11.80 -1.87
CA TRP A 43 2.75 -11.83 -2.11
C TRP A 43 2.24 -13.12 -2.74
N LYS A 44 3.10 -13.85 -3.47
CA LYS A 44 2.76 -15.13 -4.11
C LYS A 44 2.69 -16.30 -3.12
N ASP A 45 3.34 -16.17 -1.97
CA ASP A 45 3.36 -17.21 -0.94
C ASP A 45 2.19 -17.03 0.05
N LEU A 46 1.48 -15.89 -0.05
CA LEU A 46 0.27 -15.59 0.70
C LEU A 46 -0.94 -16.23 0.03
N ASP A 47 -1.40 -17.32 0.62
CA ASP A 47 -2.70 -17.93 0.33
C ASP A 47 -3.77 -17.42 1.30
N ALA A 48 -4.78 -16.73 0.76
CA ALA A 48 -5.91 -16.19 1.53
C ALA A 48 -6.86 -17.28 2.05
N ASP A 49 -6.87 -18.45 1.41
CA ASP A 49 -7.70 -19.58 1.82
C ASP A 49 -7.00 -20.45 2.89
N ASN A 50 -5.74 -20.13 3.22
CA ASN A 50 -4.99 -20.83 4.26
C ASN A 50 -5.08 -20.09 5.61
N PRO A 51 -5.78 -20.63 6.63
CA PRO A 51 -5.89 -20.02 7.96
C PRO A 51 -4.55 -19.82 8.66
N GLN A 52 -3.51 -20.58 8.28
CA GLN A 52 -2.17 -20.44 8.85
C GLN A 52 -1.49 -19.14 8.43
N HIS A 53 -1.94 -18.51 7.34
CA HIS A 53 -1.43 -17.24 6.85
C HIS A 53 -2.13 -16.03 7.47
N GLU A 54 -3.25 -16.19 8.17
CA GLU A 54 -4.01 -15.10 8.80
C GLU A 54 -3.17 -14.31 9.82
N ALA A 55 -2.35 -15.02 10.61
CA ALA A 55 -1.43 -14.38 11.55
C ALA A 55 -0.32 -13.57 10.83
N TYR A 56 0.15 -14.06 9.69
CA TYR A 56 1.12 -13.36 8.87
C TYR A 56 0.49 -12.14 8.16
N ALA A 57 -0.73 -12.27 7.64
CA ALA A 57 -1.50 -11.16 7.07
C ALA A 57 -1.72 -10.05 8.11
N SER A 58 -2.12 -10.40 9.33
CA SER A 58 -2.27 -9.45 10.46
C SER A 58 -0.98 -8.68 10.74
N THR A 59 0.15 -9.41 10.74
CA THR A 59 1.48 -8.82 10.94
C THR A 59 1.86 -7.91 9.78
N LEU A 60 1.54 -8.31 8.54
CA LEU A 60 1.83 -7.55 7.34
C LEU A 60 1.02 -6.26 7.26
N VAL A 61 -0.26 -6.28 7.60
CA VAL A 61 -1.11 -5.09 7.73
C VAL A 61 -0.57 -4.15 8.79
N SER A 62 -0.19 -4.67 9.95
CA SER A 62 0.40 -3.87 11.03
C SER A 62 1.71 -3.20 10.58
N ALA A 63 2.57 -3.94 9.88
CA ALA A 63 3.81 -3.43 9.32
C ALA A 63 3.56 -2.37 8.22
N LEU A 64 2.57 -2.59 7.34
CA LEU A 64 2.17 -1.64 6.32
C LEU A 64 1.74 -0.31 6.94
N ILE A 65 0.87 -0.35 7.96
CA ILE A 65 0.39 0.85 8.65
C ILE A 65 1.57 1.61 9.28
N SER A 66 2.48 0.89 9.93
CA SER A 66 3.67 1.50 10.55
C SER A 66 4.54 2.21 9.51
N GLU A 67 4.79 1.58 8.35
CA GLU A 67 5.56 2.19 7.27
C GLU A 67 4.86 3.41 6.65
N ILE A 68 3.54 3.38 6.51
CA ILE A 68 2.76 4.55 6.05
C ILE A 68 2.97 5.72 7.02
N GLU A 69 2.92 5.47 8.34
CA GLU A 69 3.14 6.50 9.35
C GLU A 69 4.58 7.04 9.32
N VAL A 70 5.57 6.18 9.14
CA VAL A 70 6.98 6.60 8.97
C VAL A 70 7.12 7.49 7.74
N LYS A 71 6.57 7.10 6.59
CA LYS A 71 6.62 7.90 5.35
C LYS A 71 5.86 9.22 5.49
N ALA A 72 4.70 9.23 6.15
CA ALA A 72 3.93 10.44 6.41
C ALA A 72 4.70 11.44 7.28
N ASN A 73 5.47 10.95 8.26
CA ASN A 73 6.27 11.81 9.12
C ASN A 73 7.56 12.31 8.46
N ALA A 74 8.12 11.55 7.52
CA ALA A 74 9.34 11.90 6.81
C ALA A 74 9.13 12.92 5.66
N THR A 75 7.91 13.03 5.12
CA THR A 75 7.62 13.95 4.01
C THR A 75 7.33 15.37 4.51
N GLU A 76 7.95 16.36 3.87
CA GLU A 76 7.66 17.79 4.08
C GLU A 76 6.42 18.25 3.29
N ASN A 77 5.99 17.48 2.29
CA ASN A 77 4.81 17.82 1.49
C ASN A 77 3.53 17.60 2.31
N PHE A 78 2.85 18.70 2.64
CA PHE A 78 1.62 18.69 3.45
C PHE A 78 0.52 17.78 2.89
N VAL A 79 0.24 17.85 1.58
CA VAL A 79 -0.83 17.06 0.95
C VAL A 79 -0.51 15.57 1.04
N THR A 80 0.74 15.20 0.77
CA THR A 80 1.20 13.80 0.85
C THR A 80 1.12 13.30 2.28
N LYS A 81 1.59 14.10 3.25
CA LYS A 81 1.47 13.78 4.68
C LYS A 81 0.01 13.54 5.07
N PHE A 82 -0.88 14.47 4.72
CA PHE A 82 -2.31 14.36 5.02
C PHE A 82 -2.92 13.08 4.43
N LYS A 83 -2.68 12.81 3.15
CA LYS A 83 -3.20 11.61 2.46
C LYS A 83 -2.68 10.31 3.06
N LEU A 84 -1.39 10.23 3.40
CA LEU A 84 -0.81 9.05 4.04
C LEU A 84 -1.35 8.87 5.46
N THR A 85 -1.49 9.94 6.25
CA THR A 85 -2.10 9.85 7.59
C THR A 85 -3.55 9.39 7.54
N GLN A 86 -4.36 9.90 6.61
CA GLN A 86 -5.74 9.44 6.38
C GLN A 86 -5.77 7.97 5.95
N SER A 87 -4.86 7.58 5.06
CA SER A 87 -4.74 6.19 4.64
C SER A 87 -4.45 5.28 5.84
N ALA A 88 -3.44 5.58 6.66
CA ALA A 88 -3.11 4.77 7.85
C ALA A 88 -4.32 4.59 8.80
N GLN A 89 -5.13 5.63 8.99
CA GLN A 89 -6.36 5.55 9.78
C GLN A 89 -7.39 4.62 9.12
N ASN A 90 -7.63 4.77 7.82
CA ASN A 90 -8.55 3.91 7.07
C ASN A 90 -8.10 2.45 7.08
N PHE A 91 -6.79 2.18 6.95
CA PHE A 91 -6.26 0.82 7.03
C PHE A 91 -6.53 0.19 8.40
N ARG A 92 -6.32 0.93 9.50
CA ARG A 92 -6.65 0.44 10.86
C ARG A 92 -8.13 0.10 11.01
N LEU A 93 -9.01 0.96 10.49
CA LEU A 93 -10.45 0.72 10.60
C LEU A 93 -10.89 -0.48 9.77
N ASN A 94 -10.43 -0.56 8.51
CA ASN A 94 -10.93 -1.53 7.54
C ASN A 94 -10.31 -2.94 7.70
N TYR A 95 -9.07 -3.04 8.18
CA TYR A 95 -8.32 -4.29 8.26
C TYR A 95 -8.07 -4.78 9.71
N SER A 96 -8.64 -4.12 10.72
CA SER A 96 -8.50 -4.55 12.13
C SER A 96 -9.13 -5.91 12.44
N HIS A 97 -10.22 -6.24 11.76
CA HIS A 97 -10.98 -7.48 11.96
C HIS A 97 -10.88 -8.44 10.76
N ASN A 98 -10.28 -8.00 9.65
CA ASN A 98 -10.10 -8.77 8.44
C ASN A 98 -8.85 -8.27 7.70
N PRO A 99 -7.64 -8.71 8.14
CA PRO A 99 -6.36 -8.27 7.59
C PRO A 99 -6.12 -8.78 6.17
#